data_AF-A0A379TSX7-F1
#
_entry.id   AF-A0A379TSX7-F1
#
_cell.length_a   1.000
_cell.length_b   1.000
_cell.length_c   1.000
_cell.angle_alpha   90.00
_cell.angle_beta   90.00
_cell.angle_gamma   90.00
#
_symmetry.space_group_name_H-M   'P 1'
#
loop_
_entity.id
_entity.type
_entity.pdbx_description
1 polymer ?
#
loop_
_entity_poly.entity_id
_entity_poly.type
_entity_poly.pdbx_seq_one_letter_code
_entity_poly.pdbx_strand_id
1 'polypeptide(L)' 'MAKAQRLQTECNKVIDLLIKTGVFRGLKTVLHYMDVVSVPLCRKPFAPVDEKYLPELKALAQELLEEKA' A
#
# COMPACT_ATOMS: atom_id res chain seq x y z
N MET A 1 6.19 -20.63 -15.67
CA MET A 1 5.39 -19.47 -16.12
C MET A 1 4.22 -19.14 -15.18
N ALA A 2 3.33 -20.09 -14.87
CA ALA A 2 2.12 -19.82 -14.07
C ALA A 2 2.36 -19.10 -12.72
N LYS A 3 3.38 -19.51 -11.95
CA LYS A 3 3.70 -18.86 -10.66
C LYS A 3 4.16 -17.41 -10.82
N ALA A 4 5.05 -17.13 -11.77
CA ALA A 4 5.53 -15.78 -12.04
C ALA A 4 4.38 -14.86 -12.48
N GLN A 5 3.51 -15.35 -13.37
CA GLN A 5 2.34 -14.59 -13.82
C GLN A 5 1.37 -14.32 -12.68
N ARG A 6 1.07 -15.32 -11.82
CA ARG A 6 0.21 -15.13 -10.65
C ARG A 6 0.76 -14.07 -9.70
N LEU A 7 2.05 -14.15 -9.36
CA LEU A 7 2.71 -13.15 -8.50
C LEU A 7 2.62 -11.75 -9.11
N GLN A 8 2.92 -11.62 -10.41
CA GLN A 8 2.83 -10.33 -11.09
C GLN A 8 1.40 -9.78 -11.09
N THR A 9 0.38 -10.63 -11.24
CA THR A 9 -1.02 -10.22 -11.17
C THR A 9 -1.37 -9.65 -9.79
N GLU A 10 -0.96 -10.30 -8.71
CA GLU A 10 -1.21 -9.78 -7.35
C GLU A 10 -0.44 -8.47 -7.10
N CYS A 11 0.82 -8.38 -7.51
CA CYS A 11 1.59 -7.13 -7.46
C CYS A 11 0.89 -5.99 -8.22
N ASN A 12 0.33 -6.28 -9.41
CA ASN A 12 -0.35 -5.27 -10.21
C ASN A 12 -1.63 -4.75 -9.53
N LYS A 13 -2.39 -5.60 -8.82
CA LYS A 13 -3.55 -5.14 -8.03
C LYS A 13 -3.13 -4.14 -6.95
N VAL A 14 -2.01 -4.40 -6.27
CA VAL A 14 -1.44 -3.48 -5.28
C VAL A 14 -1.00 -2.18 -5.95
N ILE A 15 -0.33 -2.26 -7.10
CA ILE A 15 0.10 -1.09 -7.88
C ILE A 15 -1.12 -0.24 -8.30
N ASP A 16 -2.22 -0.85 -8.73
CA ASP A 16 -3.44 -0.13 -9.11
C ASP A 16 -4.01 0.69 -7.93
N LEU A 17 -4.02 0.13 -6.72
CA LEU A 17 -4.40 0.85 -5.50
C LEU A 17 -3.41 1.99 -5.17
N LEU A 18 -2.11 1.73 -5.31
CA LEU A 18 -1.06 2.71 -5.07
C LEU A 18 -1.09 3.87 -6.08
N ILE A 19 -1.50 3.63 -7.33
CA ILE A 19 -1.70 4.68 -8.33
C ILE A 19 -2.85 5.60 -7.92
N LYS A 20 -4.00 5.04 -7.47
CA LYS A 20 -5.16 5.82 -7.02
C LYS A 20 -4.85 6.68 -5.79
N THR A 21 -4.08 6.14 -4.86
CA THR A 21 -3.74 6.81 -3.59
C THR A 21 -2.55 7.74 -3.71
N GLY A 22 -1.66 7.53 -4.68
CA GLY A 22 -0.36 8.18 -4.81
C GLY A 22 0.73 7.31 -4.18
N VAL A 23 1.61 6.76 -5.01
CA VAL A 23 2.49 5.63 -4.68
C VAL A 23 3.26 5.81 -3.37
N PHE A 24 4.00 6.91 -3.21
CA PHE A 24 4.86 7.08 -2.03
C PHE A 24 4.08 7.23 -0.72
N ARG A 25 2.99 7.98 -0.75
CA ARG A 25 2.18 8.21 0.45
C ARG A 25 1.29 6.99 0.77
N GLY A 26 0.78 6.30 -0.25
CA GLY A 26 0.09 5.02 -0.10
C GLY A 26 1.00 3.95 0.53
N LEU A 27 2.22 3.79 0.01
CA LEU A 27 3.22 2.88 0.58
C LEU A 27 3.56 3.25 2.04
N LYS A 28 3.78 4.54 2.33
CA LYS A 28 4.02 4.99 3.71
C LYS A 28 2.85 4.69 4.64
N THR A 29 1.61 4.82 4.18
CA THR A 29 0.42 4.48 4.96
C THR A 29 0.33 2.98 5.24
N VAL A 30 0.63 2.13 4.25
CA VAL A 30 0.71 0.67 4.46
C VAL A 30 1.78 0.35 5.50
N LEU A 31 2.99 0.90 5.35
CA LEU A 31 4.09 0.72 6.30
C LEU A 31 3.79 1.29 7.69
N HIS A 32 2.94 2.30 7.79
CA HIS A 32 2.46 2.83 9.06
C HIS A 32 1.55 1.83 9.78
N TYR A 33 0.62 1.18 9.06
CA TYR A 33 -0.21 0.12 9.62
C TYR A 33 0.55 -1.18 9.94
N MET A 34 1.75 -1.35 9.37
CA MET A 34 2.67 -2.43 9.72
C MET A 34 3.65 -2.04 10.84
N ASP A 35 3.40 -0.92 11.54
CA ASP A 35 4.23 -0.40 12.63
C ASP A 35 5.70 -0.07 12.26
N VAL A 36 6.00 0.17 10.98
CA VAL A 36 7.34 0.52 10.47
C VAL A 36 7.55 2.03 10.40
N VAL A 37 6.55 2.79 9.95
CA VAL A 37 6.62 4.24 9.76
C VAL A 37 5.72 4.94 10.76
N SER A 38 6.24 5.83 11.61
CA SER A 38 5.41 6.49 12.62
C SER A 38 4.41 7.51 12.06
N VAL A 39 4.77 8.24 10.99
CA VAL A 39 3.91 9.27 10.37
C VAL A 39 3.95 9.12 8.85
N PRO A 40 2.83 8.76 8.19
CA PRO A 40 2.81 8.43 6.76
C PRO A 40 2.71 9.65 5.83
N LEU A 41 3.36 10.76 6.18
CA LEU A 41 3.33 11.99 5.39
C LEU A 41 4.54 12.10 4.43
N CYS A 42 4.28 12.69 3.26
CA CYS A 42 5.31 13.11 2.32
C CYS A 42 5.61 14.60 2.47
N ARG A 43 6.79 15.03 2.03
CA ARG A 43 7.15 16.46 2.01
C ARG A 43 6.31 17.17 0.95
N LYS A 44 5.95 18.43 1.20
CA LYS A 44 5.29 19.29 0.20
C LYS A 44 6.12 19.31 -1.11
N PRO A 45 5.47 19.32 -2.30
CA PRO A 45 4.05 19.63 -2.54
C PRO A 45 3.08 18.44 -2.49
N PHE A 46 3.50 17.25 -2.02
CA PHE A 46 2.61 16.11 -1.91
C PHE A 46 1.53 16.31 -0.84
N ALA A 47 0.26 16.18 -1.23
CA ALA A 47 -0.87 16.14 -0.30
C ALA A 47 -0.92 14.80 0.47
N PRO A 48 -1.61 14.74 1.61
CA PRO A 48 -1.93 13.47 2.29
C PRO A 48 -2.71 12.49 1.40
N VAL A 49 -2.84 11.25 1.85
CA VAL A 49 -3.74 10.27 1.22
C VAL A 49 -5.20 10.68 1.48
N ASP A 50 -6.06 10.50 0.48
CA ASP A 50 -7.50 10.68 0.64
C ASP A 50 -8.07 9.62 1.60
N GLU A 51 -8.78 10.07 2.63
CA GLU A 51 -9.25 9.24 3.75
C GLU A 51 -10.11 8.05 3.30
N LYS A 52 -10.80 8.16 2.15
CA LYS A 52 -11.62 7.05 1.62
C LYS A 52 -10.82 5.80 1.31
N TYR A 53 -9.51 5.92 1.06
CA TYR A 53 -8.63 4.78 0.78
C TYR A 53 -7.96 4.19 2.03
N LEU A 54 -8.12 4.81 3.21
CA LEU A 54 -7.50 4.31 4.44
C LEU A 54 -7.96 2.88 4.81
N PRO A 55 -9.24 2.50 4.64
CA PRO A 55 -9.67 1.12 4.88
C PRO A 55 -9.00 0.12 3.94
N GLU A 56 -8.91 0.44 2.64
CA GLU A 56 -8.28 -0.44 1.64
C GLU A 56 -6.78 -0.60 1.90
N LEU A 57 -6.06 0.48 2.25
CA LEU A 57 -4.64 0.42 2.59
C LEU A 57 -4.38 -0.33 3.90
N LYS A 58 -5.31 -0.27 4.86
CA LYS A 58 -5.22 -1.03 6.11
C LYS A 58 -5.43 -2.52 5.86
N ALA A 59 -6.43 -2.89 5.04
CA ALA A 59 -6.66 -4.27 4.66
C ALA A 59 -5.45 -4.86 3.92
N LEU A 60 -4.86 -4.10 2.98
CA LEU A 60 -3.64 -4.51 2.30
C LEU A 60 -2.47 -4.74 3.27
N ALA A 61 -2.29 -3.87 4.27
CA ALA A 61 -1.25 -4.06 5.27
C ALA A 61 -1.43 -5.36 6.07
N GLN A 62 -2.68 -5.71 6.42
CA GLN A 62 -3.01 -6.96 7.11
C GLN A 62 -2.73 -8.18 6.21
N GLU A 63 -3.19 -8.15 4.96
CA GLU A 63 -2.96 -9.22 3.97
C GLU A 63 -1.45 -9.49 3.78
N LEU A 64 -0.64 -8.43 3.63
CA LEU A 64 0.81 -8.57 3.45
C LEU A 64 1.54 -9.05 4.71
N LEU A 65 1.03 -8.74 5.91
CA LEU A 65 1.56 -9.28 7.16
C LEU A 65 1.25 -10.77 7.30
N GLU A 66 0.05 -11.19 6.89
CA GLU A 66 -0.37 -12.60 6.87
C GLU A 66 0.39 -13.41 5.81
N GLU A 67 0.64 -12.86 4.62
CA GLU A 67 1.43 -13.54 3.58
C GLU A 67 2.91 -13.72 3.97
N LYS A 68 3.44 -12.81 4.80
CA LYS A 68 4.82 -12.89 5.30
C LYS A 68 5.00 -13.95 6.40
N ALA A 69 3.95 -14.25 7.17
CA ALA A 69 3.98 -15.15 8.32
C ALA A 69 4.20 -16.62 7.91
#